data_AF-A0A4Y7WIZ2-F1
#
_entry.id   AF-A0A4Y7WIZ2-F1
#
_cell.length_a   1.000
_cell.length_b   1.000
_cell.length_c   1.000
_cell.angle_alpha   90.00
_cell.angle_beta   90.00
_cell.angle_gamma   90.00
#
_symmetry.space_group_name_H-M   'P 1'
#
loop_
_entity.id
_entity.type
_entity.pdbx_description
1 polymer ?
#
loop_
_entity_poly.entity_id
_entity_poly.type
_entity_poly.pdbx_seq_one_letter_code
_entity_poly.pdbx_strand_id
1 'polypeptide(L)'
;MEWMLALLLGTAIVLLIVSFVKEDKGSKIEDQIEHLSISFMQELHQVKNQLRDIELDAEIAAKDAQQQNRSNSHQQLLREILDLHKRGYSVEGIALETSLEPHEVDRLLSPYLDGQVEERTKVANDA
;
A
#
# COMPACT_ATOMS: atom_id res chain seq x y z
N MET A 1 -77.30 -18.03 -15.31
CA MET A 1 -76.59 -16.88 -15.93
C MET A 1 -76.06 -15.94 -14.86
N GLU A 2 -76.88 -15.49 -13.90
CA GLU A 2 -76.49 -14.53 -12.84
C GLU A 2 -75.41 -15.02 -11.87
N TRP A 3 -75.41 -16.32 -11.54
CA TRP A 3 -74.42 -16.95 -10.67
C TRP A 3 -72.98 -16.87 -11.22
N MET A 4 -72.83 -16.87 -12.54
CA MET A 4 -71.52 -16.76 -13.19
C MET A 4 -70.92 -15.36 -12.99
N LEU A 5 -71.77 -14.33 -13.04
CA LEU A 5 -71.37 -12.94 -12.80
C LEU A 5 -70.99 -12.73 -11.33
N ALA A 6 -71.76 -13.30 -10.40
CA ALA A 6 -71.43 -13.22 -8.97
C ALA A 6 -70.09 -13.90 -8.63
N LEU A 7 -69.82 -15.07 -9.23
CA LEU A 7 -68.59 -15.82 -9.00
C LEU A 7 -67.37 -15.11 -9.63
N LEU A 8 -67.54 -14.51 -10.81
CA LEU A 8 -66.51 -13.72 -11.47
C LEU A 8 -66.18 -12.45 -10.70
N LEU A 9 -67.21 -11.74 -10.22
CA LEU A 9 -67.04 -10.56 -9.37
C LEU A 9 -66.36 -10.90 -8.04
N GLY A 10 -66.78 -11.98 -7.39
CA GLY A 10 -66.17 -12.47 -6.15
C GLY A 10 -64.69 -12.84 -6.33
N THR A 11 -64.37 -13.55 -7.41
CA THR A 11 -62.98 -13.93 -7.73
C THR A 11 -62.11 -12.70 -7.99
N ALA A 12 -62.65 -11.69 -8.68
CA ALA A 12 -61.94 -10.43 -8.93
C ALA A 12 -61.63 -9.68 -7.62
N ILE A 13 -62.59 -9.62 -6.68
CA ILE A 13 -62.39 -8.99 -5.37
C ILE A 13 -61.33 -9.74 -4.57
N VAL A 14 -61.37 -11.08 -4.57
CA VAL A 14 -60.37 -11.91 -3.87
C VAL A 14 -58.97 -11.72 -4.46
N LEU A 15 -58.84 -11.70 -5.79
CA LEU A 15 -57.56 -11.44 -6.47
C LEU A 15 -57.03 -10.04 -6.18
N LEU A 16 -57.91 -9.05 -6.10
CA LEU A 16 -57.55 -7.67 -5.76
C LEU A 16 -56.93 -7.61 -4.35
N ILE A 17 -57.57 -8.24 -3.36
CA ILE A 17 -57.05 -8.29 -1.98
C ILE A 17 -55.68 -8.99 -1.94
N VAL A 18 -55.52 -10.11 -2.67
CA VAL A 18 -54.24 -10.83 -2.75
C VAL A 18 -53.14 -10.00 -3.43
N SER A 19 -53.49 -9.17 -4.42
CA SER A 19 -52.53 -8.30 -5.12
C SER A 19 -51.89 -7.28 -4.19
N PHE A 20 -52.70 -6.61 -3.35
CA PHE A 20 -52.21 -5.61 -2.40
C PHE A 20 -51.24 -6.21 -1.36
N VAL A 21 -51.46 -7.47 -0.94
CA VAL A 21 -50.57 -8.16 0.03
C VAL A 21 -49.20 -8.53 -0.56
N LYS A 22 -49.08 -8.64 -1.89
CA LYS A 22 -47.84 -9.05 -2.56
C LYS A 22 -46.90 -7.87 -2.84
N GLU A 23 -47.45 -6.68 -3.06
CA GLU A 23 -46.70 -5.44 -3.31
C GLU A 23 -45.81 -5.06 -2.11
N ASP A 24 -46.32 -5.20 -0.88
CA ASP A 24 -45.64 -4.79 0.36
C ASP A 24 -44.41 -5.65 0.74
N LYS A 25 -44.26 -6.85 0.15
CA LYS A 25 -43.17 -7.78 0.48
C LYS A 25 -41.97 -7.68 -0.44
N GLY A 26 -42.16 -7.22 -1.68
CA GLY A 26 -41.08 -7.08 -2.66
C GLY A 26 -40.12 -5.95 -2.31
N SER A 27 -40.67 -4.77 -1.99
CA SER A 27 -39.91 -3.56 -1.66
C SER A 27 -39.01 -3.73 -0.43
N LYS A 28 -39.53 -4.33 0.65
CA LYS A 28 -38.74 -4.56 1.87
C LYS A 28 -37.54 -5.48 1.67
N ILE A 29 -37.60 -6.44 0.75
CA ILE A 29 -36.47 -7.35 0.50
C ILE A 29 -35.39 -6.63 -0.32
N GLU A 30 -35.81 -5.84 -1.31
CA GLU A 30 -34.92 -5.05 -2.15
C GLU A 30 -34.19 -3.96 -1.36
N ASP A 31 -34.92 -3.22 -0.50
CA ASP A 31 -34.35 -2.20 0.39
C ASP A 31 -33.34 -2.80 1.38
N GLN A 32 -33.63 -3.99 1.94
CA GLN A 32 -32.71 -4.67 2.85
C GLN A 32 -31.44 -5.16 2.15
N ILE A 33 -31.55 -5.61 0.89
CA ILE A 33 -30.38 -6.01 0.08
C ILE A 33 -29.53 -4.79 -0.27
N GLU A 34 -30.14 -3.66 -0.58
CA GLU A 34 -29.43 -2.41 -0.89
C GLU A 34 -28.65 -1.89 0.33
N HIS A 35 -29.27 -1.88 1.50
CA HIS A 35 -28.61 -1.51 2.77
C HIS A 35 -27.48 -2.49 3.17
N LEU A 36 -27.67 -3.80 2.96
CA LEU A 36 -26.63 -4.80 3.19
C LEU A 36 -25.44 -4.63 2.23
N SER A 37 -25.70 -4.38 0.95
CA SER A 37 -24.67 -4.17 -0.08
C SER A 37 -23.81 -2.94 0.22
N ILE A 38 -24.44 -1.83 0.61
CA ILE A 38 -23.73 -0.58 0.96
C ILE A 38 -22.84 -0.78 2.20
N SER A 39 -23.35 -1.44 3.24
CA SER A 39 -22.59 -1.68 4.48
C SER A 39 -21.44 -2.65 4.23
N PHE A 40 -21.67 -3.72 3.46
CA PHE A 40 -20.65 -4.71 3.12
C PHE A 40 -19.53 -4.11 2.26
N MET A 41 -19.86 -3.20 1.34
CA MET A 41 -18.85 -2.48 0.56
C MET A 41 -18.00 -1.57 1.46
N GLN A 42 -18.61 -0.86 2.42
CA GLN A 42 -17.87 -0.03 3.38
C GLN A 42 -16.94 -0.87 4.27
N GLU A 43 -17.42 -2.00 4.77
CA GLU A 43 -16.61 -2.94 5.56
C GLU A 43 -15.46 -3.53 4.73
N LEU A 44 -15.71 -3.95 3.48
CA LEU A 44 -14.67 -4.44 2.57
C LEU A 44 -13.59 -3.39 2.29
N HIS A 45 -13.99 -2.13 2.12
CA HIS A 45 -13.04 -1.04 1.94
C HIS A 45 -12.17 -0.82 3.19
N GLN A 46 -12.73 -0.97 4.38
CA GLN A 46 -12.01 -0.82 5.65
C GLN A 46 -11.03 -1.98 5.89
N VAL A 47 -11.44 -3.21 5.57
CA VAL A 47 -10.57 -4.40 5.61
C VAL A 47 -9.44 -4.28 4.58
N LYS A 48 -9.72 -3.79 3.37
CA LYS A 48 -8.68 -3.59 2.33
C LYS A 48 -7.63 -2.58 2.75
N ASN A 49 -8.03 -1.51 3.44
CA ASN A 49 -7.08 -0.53 3.96
C ASN A 49 -6.20 -1.12 5.08
N GLN A 50 -6.79 -1.86 6.02
CA GLN A 50 -6.03 -2.53 7.08
C GLN A 50 -5.04 -3.56 6.49
N LEU A 51 -5.43 -4.29 5.45
CA LEU A 51 -4.55 -5.23 4.78
C LEU A 51 -3.39 -4.53 4.06
N ARG A 52 -3.64 -3.38 3.44
CA ARG A 52 -2.61 -2.57 2.78
C ARG A 52 -1.61 -1.98 3.78
N ASP A 53 -2.08 -1.55 4.94
CA ASP A 53 -1.22 -1.01 5.99
C ASP A 53 -0.34 -2.12 6.60
N ILE A 54 -0.88 -3.33 6.79
CA ILE A 54 -0.11 -4.50 7.22
C ILE A 54 0.93 -4.94 6.18
N GLU A 55 0.60 -4.91 4.88
CA GLU A 55 1.55 -5.23 3.81
C GLU A 55 2.69 -4.21 3.73
N LEU A 56 2.37 -2.92 3.86
CA LEU A 56 3.36 -1.84 3.94
C LEU A 56 4.24 -1.99 5.19
N ASP A 57 3.67 -2.27 6.35
CA ASP A 57 4.42 -2.50 7.60
C ASP A 57 5.27 -3.76 7.51
N ALA A 58 4.82 -4.81 6.84
CA ALA A 58 5.61 -6.03 6.62
C ALA A 58 6.77 -5.79 5.65
N GLU A 59 6.57 -5.00 4.58
CA GLU A 59 7.63 -4.67 3.64
C GLU A 59 8.64 -3.68 4.24
N ILE A 60 8.17 -2.72 5.04
CA ILE A 60 9.04 -1.82 5.81
C ILE A 60 9.78 -2.62 6.87
N ALA A 61 9.13 -3.51 7.63
CA ALA A 61 9.80 -4.36 8.61
C ALA A 61 10.77 -5.36 7.97
N ALA A 62 10.55 -5.82 6.74
CA ALA A 62 11.49 -6.65 6.00
C ALA A 62 12.70 -5.83 5.48
N LYS A 63 12.47 -4.60 5.01
CA LYS A 63 13.53 -3.66 4.61
C LYS A 63 14.32 -3.13 5.81
N ASP A 64 13.64 -2.89 6.91
CA ASP A 64 14.23 -2.50 8.20
C ASP A 64 14.88 -3.70 8.88
N ALA A 65 14.41 -4.95 8.75
CA ALA A 65 15.20 -6.10 9.20
C ALA A 65 16.55 -6.22 8.45
N GLN A 66 16.63 -5.68 7.23
CA GLN A 66 17.86 -5.57 6.45
C GLN A 66 18.71 -4.33 6.80
N GLN A 67 18.14 -3.31 7.49
CA GLN A 67 18.77 -2.00 7.72
C GLN A 67 18.87 -1.57 9.21
N GLN A 68 18.08 -2.16 10.10
CA GLN A 68 17.91 -1.87 11.53
C GLN A 68 18.91 -2.61 12.43
N ASN A 69 19.91 -3.28 11.84
CA ASN A 69 21.06 -3.77 12.59
C ASN A 69 22.33 -2.93 12.40
N ARG A 70 22.23 -1.74 11.80
CA ARG A 70 23.32 -0.75 11.75
C ARG A 70 23.00 0.38 12.74
N SER A 71 23.55 0.28 13.95
CA SER A 71 23.49 1.28 15.02
C SER A 71 23.47 2.73 14.52
N ASN A 72 22.70 3.63 15.15
CA ASN A 72 22.66 5.07 14.86
C ASN A 72 24.07 5.70 14.73
N SER A 73 25.03 5.21 15.51
CA SER A 73 26.45 5.62 15.42
C SER A 73 27.09 5.31 14.07
N HIS A 74 26.77 4.17 13.46
CA HIS A 74 27.31 3.76 12.16
C HIS A 74 26.76 4.63 11.02
N GLN A 75 25.51 5.07 11.10
CA GLN A 75 24.91 5.99 10.12
C GLN A 75 25.55 7.39 10.20
N GLN A 76 25.87 7.86 11.41
CA GLN A 76 26.58 9.13 11.62
C GLN A 76 27.99 9.08 11.04
N LEU A 77 28.75 8.01 11.35
CA LEU A 77 30.09 7.80 10.81
C LEU A 77 30.09 7.71 9.27
N LEU A 78 29.15 6.98 8.69
CA LEU A 78 29.03 6.88 7.24
C LEU A 78 28.75 8.24 6.57
N ARG A 79 27.89 9.06 7.19
CA ARG A 79 27.59 10.41 6.69
C ARG A 79 28.82 11.31 6.71
N GLU A 80 29.62 11.22 7.77
CA GLU A 80 30.87 11.97 7.92
C GLU A 80 31.92 11.56 6.88
N ILE A 81 32.13 10.25 6.68
CA ILE A 81 33.01 9.69 5.65
C ILE A 81 32.63 10.19 4.25
N LEU A 82 31.34 10.17 3.92
CA LEU A 82 30.83 10.63 2.63
C LEU A 82 31.00 12.15 2.44
N ASP A 83 30.85 12.95 3.50
CA ASP A 83 31.08 14.39 3.44
C ASP A 83 32.56 14.73 3.20
N LEU A 84 33.46 14.08 3.93
CA LEU A 84 34.91 14.24 3.73
C LEU A 84 35.34 13.84 2.33
N HIS A 85 34.82 12.72 1.80
CA HIS A 85 35.08 12.30 0.43
C HIS A 85 34.57 13.32 -0.60
N LYS A 86 33.36 13.86 -0.41
CA LYS A 86 32.80 14.92 -1.28
C LYS A 86 33.61 16.22 -1.24
N ARG A 87 34.25 16.52 -0.11
CA ARG A 87 35.14 17.67 0.08
C ARG A 87 36.53 17.46 -0.55
N GLY A 88 36.81 16.29 -1.12
CA GLY A 88 38.04 15.98 -1.83
C GLY A 88 39.18 15.47 -0.95
N TYR A 89 38.89 15.01 0.27
CA TYR A 89 39.88 14.36 1.12
C TYR A 89 40.27 12.99 0.54
N SER A 90 41.54 12.62 0.63
CA SER A 90 42.00 11.29 0.24
C SER A 90 41.52 10.23 1.22
N VAL A 91 41.50 8.96 0.81
CA VAL A 91 41.08 7.83 1.66
C VAL A 91 41.89 7.79 2.96
N GLU A 92 43.18 8.11 2.89
CA GLU A 92 44.09 8.19 4.05
C GLU A 92 43.74 9.37 4.97
N GLY A 93 43.34 10.51 4.41
CA GLY A 93 42.90 11.68 5.18
C GLY A 93 41.58 11.41 5.90
N ILE A 94 40.64 10.72 5.27
CA ILE A 94 39.36 10.32 5.88
C ILE A 94 39.60 9.31 6.99
N ALA A 95 40.49 8.33 6.78
CA ALA A 95 40.88 7.34 7.77
C ALA A 95 41.46 8.00 9.04
N LEU A 96 42.31 9.02 8.85
CA LEU A 96 42.89 9.77 9.96
C LEU A 96 41.84 10.56 10.75
N GLU A 97 40.91 11.24 10.08
CA GLU A 97 39.86 12.05 10.71
C GLU A 97 38.81 11.18 11.42
N THR A 98 38.45 10.03 10.83
CA THR A 98 37.42 9.13 11.37
C THR A 98 37.96 8.05 12.30
N SER A 99 39.29 8.03 12.53
CA SER A 99 40.00 6.99 13.30
C SER A 99 39.72 5.56 12.80
N LEU A 100 39.49 5.40 11.50
CA LEU A 100 39.28 4.12 10.83
C LEU A 100 40.53 3.73 10.05
N GLU A 101 40.68 2.44 9.73
CA GLU A 101 41.75 2.06 8.82
C GLU A 101 41.41 2.42 7.36
N PRO A 102 42.42 2.76 6.52
CA PRO A 102 42.20 3.11 5.11
C PRO A 102 41.40 2.06 4.33
N HIS A 103 41.59 0.78 4.64
CA HIS A 103 40.89 -0.32 4.01
C HIS A 103 39.40 -0.40 4.39
N GLU A 104 39.05 0.05 5.61
CA GLU A 104 37.66 0.11 6.06
C GLU A 104 36.93 1.28 5.42
N VAL A 105 37.60 2.42 5.28
CA VAL A 105 37.07 3.58 4.56
C VAL A 105 36.74 3.22 3.11
N ASP A 106 37.65 2.53 2.42
CA ASP A 106 37.44 2.08 1.04
C ASP A 106 36.24 1.13 0.91
N ARG A 107 36.12 0.17 1.84
CA ARG A 107 34.98 -0.76 1.90
C ARG A 107 33.65 -0.05 2.15
N LEU A 108 33.65 1.02 2.95
CA LEU A 108 32.46 1.82 3.25
C LEU A 108 32.07 2.75 2.10
N LEU A 109 33.05 3.22 1.33
CA LEU A 109 32.84 4.08 0.15
C LEU A 109 32.43 3.28 -1.09
N SER A 110 32.96 2.07 -1.29
CA SER A 110 32.71 1.20 -2.45
C SER A 110 31.23 1.14 -2.91
N PRO A 111 30.23 0.87 -2.05
CA PRO A 111 28.82 0.81 -2.47
C PRO A 111 28.22 2.15 -2.92
N TYR A 112 28.90 3.28 -2.65
CA TYR A 112 28.47 4.64 -3.02
C TYR A 112 29.28 5.25 -4.17
N LEU A 113 30.42 4.64 -4.52
CA LEU A 113 31.29 5.08 -5.62
C LEU A 113 30.98 4.39 -6.95
N ASP A 114 30.50 3.15 -6.92
CA ASP A 114 30.14 2.37 -8.13
C ASP A 114 29.09 3.07 -9.01
N GLY A 115 28.26 3.94 -8.42
CA GLY A 115 27.27 4.74 -9.16
C GLY A 115 27.80 6.00 -9.85
N GLN A 116 29.06 6.42 -9.62
CA GLN A 116 29.63 7.66 -10.20
C GLN A 116 30.71 7.42 -11.26
N VAL A 117 31.20 6.19 -11.42
CA VAL A 117 32.22 5.87 -12.43
C VAL A 117 31.62 5.69 -13.83
N GLU A 118 30.39 5.16 -13.94
CA GLU A 118 29.74 4.98 -15.25
C GLU A 118 29.42 6.28 -16.00
N GLU A 119 29.10 7.38 -15.30
CA GLU A 119 28.77 8.64 -15.97
C GLU A 119 30.00 9.37 -16.54
N ARG A 120 31.19 9.18 -15.98
CA ARG A 120 32.40 9.88 -16.43
C ARG A 120 33.08 9.21 -17.62
N THR A 121 32.93 7.89 -17.78
CA THR A 121 33.48 7.18 -18.94
C THR A 121 32.62 7.35 -20.19
N LYS A 122 31.29 7.53 -20.02
CA LYS A 122 30.38 7.74 -21.15
C LYS A 122 30.60 9.09 -21.85
N VAL A 123 30.93 10.14 -21.10
CA VAL A 123 31.18 11.49 -21.68
C VAL A 123 32.53 11.61 -22.38
N ALA A 124 33.50 10.74 -22.09
CA ALA A 124 34.82 10.78 -22.72
C ALA A 124 34.88 10.01 -24.05
N ASN A 125 33.90 9.15 -24.33
CA ASN A 125 33.86 8.35 -25.56
C ASN A 125 32.87 8.90 -26.61
N ASP A 126 32.14 9.97 -26.29
CA ASP A 126 31.22 10.68 -27.20
C ASP A 126 31.71 12.10 -27.56
N ALA A 127 33.01 12.38 -27.41
CA ALA A 127 33.64 13.65 -27.81
C ALA A 127 34.79 13.44 -28.82
#